data_AF-A0A800KI68-F1
#
_entry.id   AF-A0A800KI68-F1
#
_cell.length_a   1.000
_cell.length_b   1.000
_cell.length_c   1.000
_cell.angle_alpha   90.00
_cell.angle_beta   90.00
_cell.angle_gamma   90.00
#
_symmetry.space_group_name_H-M   'P 1'
#
loop_
_entity.id
_entity.type
_entity.pdbx_description
1 polymer ?
#
loop_
_entity_poly.entity_id
_entity_poly.type
_entity_poly.pdbx_seq_one_letter_code
_entity_poly.pdbx_strand_id
1 'polypeptide(L)'
;KWIMLITATAFVGLMVFQWGMDITGQGGIQNGAIGSVNGTSILYNDFNQTYRRLFDQVQNSQEDPVTTQQIKDIEDAAWDEVVDLVLISQELTRRGIVVTDDEILLAVRFRPLPEFLSNPSFQTDGVFDIQKYQTYLSSPTIDQMLLLQIESAYRRALPTEKLLRQVSSDIYLTEAALWDEFRDRNEEISVRYMAFNPIQRIPDSEVNVSSAEIRDYYNNNPEEFAVPAQATERTVLMDKTPTPTDTLSMATLLKTLLIDRIYWEVPES
;
A
#
# COMPACT_ATOMS: atom_id res chain seq x y z
N LYS A 1 -32.64 22.67 -36.92
CA LYS A 1 -33.27 22.52 -35.58
C LYS A 1 -33.49 21.04 -35.22
N TRP A 2 -34.03 20.22 -36.12
CA TRP A 2 -34.19 18.76 -35.91
C TRP A 2 -32.87 17.96 -35.76
N ILE A 3 -31.82 18.37 -36.48
CA ILE A 3 -30.50 17.72 -36.40
C ILE A 3 -29.90 17.81 -34.99
N MET A 4 -30.01 18.97 -34.32
CA MET A 4 -29.48 19.16 -32.96
C MET A 4 -30.21 18.29 -31.93
N LEU A 5 -31.51 18.08 -32.13
CA LEU A 5 -32.32 17.22 -31.25
C LEU A 5 -31.94 15.76 -31.43
N ILE A 6 -31.74 15.30 -32.67
CA ILE A 6 -31.26 13.94 -32.96
C ILE A 6 -29.86 13.71 -32.38
N THR A 7 -28.95 14.69 -32.51
CA THR A 7 -27.60 14.59 -31.93
C THR A 7 -27.65 14.55 -30.40
N ALA A 8 -28.50 15.37 -29.76
CA ALA A 8 -28.66 15.35 -28.31
C ALA A 8 -29.23 14.02 -27.81
N THR A 9 -30.25 13.46 -28.49
CA THR A 9 -30.81 12.16 -28.13
C THR A 9 -29.83 11.02 -28.38
N ALA A 10 -29.05 11.08 -29.46
CA ALA A 10 -28.00 10.10 -29.74
C ALA A 10 -26.84 10.19 -28.73
N PHE A 11 -26.49 11.39 -28.25
CA PHE A 11 -25.45 11.61 -27.26
C PHE A 11 -25.87 11.14 -25.86
N VAL A 12 -27.11 11.41 -25.45
CA VAL A 12 -27.69 10.87 -24.22
C VAL A 12 -27.85 9.35 -24.32
N GLY A 13 -28.29 8.86 -25.47
CA GLY A 13 -28.37 7.42 -25.75
C GLY A 13 -27.01 6.74 -25.68
N LEU A 14 -25.97 7.31 -26.29
CA LEU A 14 -24.59 6.79 -26.25
C LEU A 14 -23.94 6.90 -24.88
N MET A 15 -24.21 7.94 -24.08
CA MET A 15 -23.76 7.99 -22.70
C MET A 15 -24.41 6.87 -21.88
N VAL A 16 -25.73 6.70 -21.98
CA VAL A 16 -26.43 5.62 -21.27
C VAL A 16 -25.96 4.25 -21.76
N PHE A 17 -25.59 4.10 -23.04
CA PHE A 17 -25.06 2.86 -23.59
C PHE A 17 -23.60 2.60 -23.21
N GLN A 18 -22.72 3.61 -23.19
CA GLN A 18 -21.31 3.46 -22.81
C GLN A 18 -21.15 3.17 -21.32
N TRP A 19 -21.94 3.83 -20.46
CA TRP A 19 -21.92 3.54 -19.01
C TRP A 19 -22.80 2.34 -18.63
N GLY A 20 -23.85 2.04 -19.42
CA GLY A 20 -24.77 0.94 -19.17
C GLY A 20 -24.29 -0.43 -19.69
N MET A 21 -23.42 -0.48 -20.71
CA MET A 21 -22.85 -1.75 -21.19
C MET A 21 -21.74 -2.31 -20.29
N ASP A 22 -20.98 -1.46 -19.58
CA ASP A 22 -20.06 -1.94 -18.53
C ASP A 22 -20.81 -2.44 -17.28
N ILE A 23 -22.06 -2.01 -17.07
CA ILE A 23 -22.95 -2.49 -15.98
C ILE A 23 -23.71 -3.77 -16.35
N THR A 24 -23.85 -4.09 -17.64
CA THR A 24 -24.71 -5.20 -18.11
C THR A 24 -23.95 -6.46 -18.52
N GLY A 25 -22.65 -6.50 -18.27
CA GLY A 25 -21.86 -7.73 -18.25
C GLY A 25 -22.20 -8.61 -17.04
N GLN A 26 -23.31 -9.35 -17.12
CA GLN A 26 -23.52 -10.65 -16.46
C GLN A 26 -23.00 -10.80 -15.01
N GLY A 27 -23.42 -9.89 -14.12
CA GLY A 27 -23.20 -10.01 -12.68
C GLY A 27 -23.95 -8.89 -12.01
N GLY A 28 -25.17 -9.17 -11.55
CA GLY A 28 -25.99 -8.17 -10.86
C GLY A 28 -25.18 -7.46 -9.79
N ILE A 29 -25.43 -6.16 -9.62
CA ILE A 29 -24.92 -5.35 -8.50
C ILE A 29 -25.11 -6.19 -7.23
N GLN A 30 -24.04 -6.85 -6.80
CA GLN A 30 -24.04 -7.57 -5.53
C GLN A 30 -24.09 -6.45 -4.51
N ASN A 31 -25.25 -6.27 -3.89
CA ASN A 31 -25.49 -5.26 -2.87
C ASN A 31 -24.32 -5.25 -1.89
N GLY A 32 -23.51 -4.18 -1.94
CA GLY A 32 -22.34 -4.03 -1.09
C GLY A 32 -20.97 -4.24 -1.73
N ALA A 33 -20.82 -4.40 -3.05
CA ALA A 33 -19.50 -4.34 -3.68
C ALA A 33 -18.92 -2.90 -3.67
N ILE A 34 -17.65 -2.75 -3.29
CA ILE A 34 -16.94 -1.46 -3.24
C ILE A 34 -15.89 -1.28 -4.34
N GLY A 35 -15.57 -2.35 -5.06
CA GLY A 35 -14.67 -2.33 -6.20
C GLY A 35 -14.55 -3.70 -6.85
N SER A 36 -13.65 -3.83 -7.82
CA SER A 36 -13.35 -5.12 -8.45
C SER A 36 -11.90 -5.22 -8.86
N VAL A 37 -11.36 -6.44 -8.84
CA VAL A 37 -10.00 -6.78 -9.26
C VAL A 37 -10.10 -7.90 -10.29
N ASN A 38 -9.65 -7.65 -11.53
CA ASN A 38 -9.77 -8.59 -12.67
C ASN A 38 -11.17 -9.20 -12.83
N GLY A 39 -12.23 -8.39 -12.64
CA GLY A 39 -13.62 -8.84 -12.74
C GLY A 39 -14.16 -9.60 -11.52
N THR A 40 -13.36 -9.79 -10.46
CA THR A 40 -13.83 -10.30 -9.16
C THR A 40 -14.22 -9.13 -8.26
N SER A 41 -15.47 -9.08 -7.82
CA SER A 41 -15.97 -8.02 -6.94
C SER A 41 -15.40 -8.12 -5.53
N ILE A 42 -14.97 -6.98 -4.97
CA ILE A 42 -14.61 -6.83 -3.56
C ILE A 42 -15.84 -6.36 -2.79
N LEU A 43 -16.26 -7.12 -1.79
CA LEU A 43 -17.40 -6.77 -0.95
C LEU A 43 -16.99 -5.85 0.20
N TYR A 44 -17.87 -4.92 0.55
CA TYR A 44 -17.74 -4.02 1.68
C TYR A 44 -17.55 -4.78 3.00
N ASN A 45 -18.25 -5.90 3.14
CA ASN A 45 -18.16 -6.72 4.35
C ASN A 45 -16.76 -7.29 4.55
N ASP A 46 -16.11 -7.76 3.48
CA ASP A 46 -14.76 -8.31 3.54
C ASP A 46 -13.76 -7.22 3.93
N PHE A 47 -13.85 -6.07 3.27
CA PHE A 47 -13.05 -4.88 3.63
C PHE A 47 -13.28 -4.44 5.07
N ASN A 48 -14.52 -4.29 5.52
CA ASN A 48 -14.84 -3.84 6.86
C ASN A 48 -14.40 -4.84 7.95
N GLN A 49 -14.43 -6.15 7.66
CA GLN A 49 -13.87 -7.16 8.57
C GLN A 49 -12.35 -7.04 8.69
N THR A 50 -11.64 -6.91 7.57
CA THR A 50 -10.19 -6.70 7.53
C THR A 50 -9.80 -5.39 8.23
N TYR A 51 -10.47 -4.29 7.91
CA TYR A 51 -10.28 -2.99 8.55
C TYR A 51 -10.43 -3.06 10.07
N ARG A 52 -11.51 -3.68 10.57
CA ARG A 52 -11.72 -3.82 12.02
C ARG A 52 -10.62 -4.62 12.70
N ARG A 53 -10.21 -5.74 12.09
CA ARG A 53 -9.11 -6.56 12.62
C ARG A 53 -7.81 -5.76 12.70
N LEU A 54 -7.46 -5.01 11.66
CA LEU A 54 -6.26 -4.18 11.64
C LEU A 54 -6.35 -3.01 12.63
N PHE A 55 -7.51 -2.37 12.72
CA PHE A 55 -7.77 -1.32 13.69
C PHE A 55 -7.60 -1.82 15.12
N ASP A 56 -8.22 -2.95 15.47
CA ASP A 56 -8.10 -3.55 16.79
C ASP A 56 -6.65 -3.96 17.08
N GLN A 57 -5.91 -4.47 16.08
CA GLN A 57 -4.50 -4.81 16.23
C GLN A 57 -3.65 -3.57 16.56
N VAL A 58 -3.85 -2.46 15.84
CA VAL A 58 -3.13 -1.21 16.11
C VAL A 58 -3.55 -0.65 17.47
N GLN A 59 -4.84 -0.58 17.78
CA GLN A 59 -5.33 -0.07 19.05
C GLN A 59 -4.85 -0.90 20.24
N ASN A 60 -4.72 -2.22 20.11
CA ASN A 60 -4.20 -3.07 21.20
C ASN A 60 -2.68 -2.98 21.37
N SER A 61 -1.96 -2.41 20.40
CA SER A 61 -0.50 -2.23 20.46
C SER A 61 -0.07 -0.93 21.16
N GLN A 62 -1.02 -0.03 21.47
CA GLN A 62 -0.76 1.27 22.07
C GLN A 62 -1.86 1.65 23.08
N GLU A 63 -1.51 2.47 24.08
CA GLU A 63 -2.51 2.98 25.04
C GLU A 63 -3.31 4.17 24.47
N ASP A 64 -2.67 4.96 23.60
CA ASP A 64 -3.30 6.14 23.00
C ASP A 64 -4.34 5.76 21.94
N PRO A 65 -5.39 6.58 21.74
CA PRO A 65 -6.35 6.37 20.67
C PRO A 65 -5.69 6.40 19.28
N VAL A 66 -6.19 5.57 18.36
CA VAL A 66 -5.75 5.58 16.96
C VAL A 66 -5.94 6.98 16.35
N THR A 67 -4.86 7.55 15.81
CA THR A 67 -4.86 8.88 15.19
C THR A 67 -5.51 8.88 13.80
N THR A 68 -5.88 10.05 13.28
CA THR A 68 -6.44 10.16 11.92
C THR A 68 -5.49 9.69 10.82
N GLN A 69 -4.18 9.86 11.00
CA GLN A 69 -3.21 9.33 10.03
C GLN A 69 -3.19 7.81 10.06
N GLN A 70 -3.11 7.21 11.26
CA GLN A 70 -3.16 5.76 11.41
C GLN A 70 -4.46 5.17 10.86
N ILE A 71 -5.61 5.84 11.02
CA ILE A 71 -6.87 5.39 10.41
C ILE A 71 -6.74 5.26 8.89
N LYS A 72 -6.14 6.24 8.21
CA LYS A 72 -5.91 6.16 6.76
C LYS A 72 -4.96 5.03 6.39
N ASP A 73 -3.86 4.89 7.13
CA ASP A 73 -2.90 3.82 6.88
C ASP A 73 -3.55 2.43 7.07
N ILE A 74 -4.47 2.31 8.04
CA ILE A 74 -5.27 1.09 8.28
C ILE A 74 -6.28 0.86 7.14
N GLU A 75 -6.94 1.90 6.65
CA GLU A 75 -7.85 1.80 5.50
C GLU A 75 -7.12 1.32 4.25
N ASP A 76 -5.97 1.91 3.94
CA ASP A 76 -5.12 1.53 2.81
C ASP A 76 -4.61 0.09 2.96
N ALA A 77 -4.09 -0.27 4.13
CA ALA A 77 -3.64 -1.63 4.40
C ALA A 77 -4.78 -2.67 4.32
N ALA A 78 -5.99 -2.32 4.77
CA ALA A 78 -7.15 -3.19 4.67
C ALA A 78 -7.58 -3.39 3.21
N TRP A 79 -7.49 -2.33 2.39
CA TRP A 79 -7.76 -2.42 0.97
C TRP A 79 -6.76 -3.33 0.27
N ASP A 80 -5.46 -3.10 0.50
CA ASP A 80 -4.38 -3.87 -0.09
C ASP A 80 -4.48 -5.36 0.29
N GLU A 81 -4.74 -5.67 1.56
CA GLU A 81 -4.89 -7.07 1.99
C GLU A 81 -6.06 -7.77 1.31
N VAL A 82 -7.20 -7.07 1.10
CA VAL A 82 -8.35 -7.66 0.41
C VAL A 82 -8.06 -7.84 -1.09
N VAL A 83 -7.39 -6.88 -1.71
CA VAL A 83 -6.94 -7.00 -3.12
C VAL A 83 -5.99 -8.20 -3.26
N ASP A 84 -5.00 -8.34 -2.38
CA ASP A 84 -4.04 -9.44 -2.38
C ASP A 84 -4.72 -10.80 -2.21
N LEU A 85 -5.69 -10.91 -1.30
CA LEU A 85 -6.48 -12.13 -1.11
C LEU A 85 -7.22 -12.53 -2.40
N VAL A 86 -7.80 -11.55 -3.11
CA VAL A 86 -8.46 -11.80 -4.39
C VAL A 86 -7.46 -12.26 -5.46
N LEU A 87 -6.31 -11.59 -5.58
CA LEU A 87 -5.26 -11.95 -6.55
C LEU A 87 -4.68 -13.34 -6.27
N ILE A 88 -4.40 -13.67 -5.01
CA ILE A 88 -3.93 -14.99 -4.60
C ILE A 88 -4.97 -16.06 -4.95
N SER A 89 -6.25 -15.82 -4.63
CA SER A 89 -7.34 -16.74 -4.96
C SER A 89 -7.47 -16.98 -6.48
N GLN A 90 -7.33 -15.93 -7.28
CA GLN A 90 -7.30 -16.03 -8.74
C GLN A 90 -6.11 -16.87 -9.23
N GLU A 91 -4.92 -16.62 -8.69
CA GLU A 91 -3.71 -17.38 -9.06
C GLU A 91 -3.80 -18.86 -8.66
N LEU A 92 -4.33 -19.16 -7.47
CA LEU A 92 -4.59 -20.54 -7.03
C LEU A 92 -5.53 -21.25 -7.99
N THR A 93 -6.62 -20.60 -8.38
CA THR A 93 -7.61 -21.14 -9.33
C THR A 93 -6.99 -21.33 -10.72
N ARG A 94 -6.26 -20.33 -11.21
CA ARG A 94 -5.60 -20.35 -12.53
C ARG A 94 -4.57 -21.48 -12.64
N ARG A 95 -3.86 -21.77 -11.56
CA ARG A 95 -2.83 -22.82 -11.48
C ARG A 95 -3.37 -24.18 -11.04
N GLY A 96 -4.68 -24.27 -10.72
CA GLY A 96 -5.31 -25.50 -10.24
C GLY A 96 -4.75 -25.99 -8.91
N ILE A 97 -4.28 -25.09 -8.05
CA ILE A 97 -3.71 -25.44 -6.75
C ILE A 97 -4.87 -25.70 -5.79
N VAL A 98 -5.05 -26.97 -5.44
CA VAL A 98 -6.03 -27.42 -4.44
C VAL A 98 -5.30 -28.10 -3.29
N VAL A 99 -5.88 -28.00 -2.10
CA VAL A 99 -5.41 -28.70 -0.90
C VAL A 99 -6.45 -29.75 -0.53
N THR A 100 -6.01 -31.00 -0.37
CA THR A 100 -6.90 -32.11 0.05
C THR A 100 -7.04 -32.15 1.57
N ASP A 101 -8.10 -32.79 2.05
CA ASP A 101 -8.31 -32.96 3.49
C ASP A 101 -7.20 -33.83 4.12
N ASP A 102 -6.64 -34.79 3.38
CA ASP A 102 -5.48 -35.58 3.81
C ASP A 102 -4.23 -34.70 3.99
N GLU A 103 -3.99 -33.75 3.09
CA GLU A 103 -2.88 -32.80 3.22
C GLU A 103 -3.06 -31.89 4.45
N ILE A 104 -4.30 -31.46 4.73
CA ILE A 104 -4.62 -30.71 5.95
C ILE A 104 -4.36 -31.58 7.18
N LEU A 105 -4.84 -32.82 7.20
CA LEU A 105 -4.64 -33.74 8.31
C LEU A 105 -3.15 -33.99 8.60
N LEU A 106 -2.35 -34.19 7.54
CA LEU A 106 -0.90 -34.33 7.66
C LEU A 106 -0.26 -33.04 8.18
N ALA A 107 -0.70 -31.87 7.70
CA ALA A 107 -0.20 -30.59 8.17
C ALA A 107 -0.49 -30.40 9.66
N VAL A 108 -1.73 -30.62 10.09
CA VAL A 108 -2.13 -30.55 11.50
C VAL A 108 -1.27 -31.46 12.36
N ARG A 109 -1.03 -32.71 11.94
CA ARG A 109 -0.29 -33.69 12.74
C ARG A 109 1.21 -33.44 12.85
N PHE A 110 1.83 -32.81 11.84
CA PHE A 110 3.28 -32.73 11.72
C PHE A 110 3.85 -31.31 11.70
N ARG A 111 3.01 -30.28 11.59
CA ARG A 111 3.43 -28.87 11.55
C ARG A 111 2.72 -28.02 12.60
N PRO A 112 2.76 -28.40 13.89
CA PRO A 112 1.98 -27.75 14.97
C PRO A 112 2.07 -26.23 14.93
N LEU A 113 0.94 -25.57 15.17
CA LEU A 113 0.87 -24.11 15.21
C LEU A 113 1.72 -23.55 16.37
N PRO A 114 2.22 -22.31 16.27
CA PRO A 114 3.16 -21.74 17.26
C PRO A 114 2.67 -21.77 18.70
N GLU A 115 1.36 -21.65 18.93
CA GLU A 115 0.74 -21.73 20.25
C GLU A 115 0.90 -23.10 20.92
N PHE A 116 1.05 -24.19 20.15
CA PHE A 116 1.33 -25.52 20.68
C PHE A 116 2.81 -25.72 20.98
N LEU A 117 3.69 -25.10 20.19
CA LEU A 117 5.14 -25.18 20.38
C LEU A 117 5.59 -24.51 21.68
N SER A 118 5.00 -23.37 22.02
CA SER A 118 5.34 -22.59 23.22
C SER A 118 4.64 -23.08 24.50
N ASN A 119 3.63 -23.94 24.38
CA ASN A 119 2.84 -24.38 25.51
C ASN A 119 3.55 -25.51 26.31
N PRO A 120 3.81 -25.32 27.62
CA PRO A 120 4.52 -26.31 28.46
C PRO A 120 3.84 -27.68 28.52
N SER A 121 2.53 -27.78 28.34
CA SER A 121 1.81 -29.06 28.34
C SER A 121 2.23 -29.98 27.19
N PHE A 122 2.77 -29.42 26.11
CA PHE A 122 3.28 -30.15 24.94
C PHE A 122 4.80 -30.23 24.92
N GLN A 123 5.47 -29.97 26.05
CA GLN A 123 6.92 -30.05 26.17
C GLN A 123 7.36 -31.19 27.11
N THR A 124 8.52 -31.76 26.85
CA THR A 124 9.25 -32.69 27.72
C THR A 124 10.66 -32.12 27.90
N ASP A 125 11.05 -31.87 29.14
CA ASP A 125 12.32 -31.21 29.49
C ASP A 125 12.54 -29.86 28.78
N GLY A 126 11.45 -29.11 28.55
CA GLY A 126 11.47 -27.81 27.89
C GLY A 126 11.57 -27.87 26.36
N VAL A 127 11.58 -29.06 25.76
CA VAL A 127 11.58 -29.27 24.29
C VAL A 127 10.21 -29.75 23.86
N PHE A 128 9.71 -29.28 22.72
CA PHE A 128 8.43 -29.71 22.18
C PHE A 128 8.40 -31.23 21.94
N ASP A 129 7.36 -31.87 22.46
CA ASP A 129 7.12 -33.31 22.40
C ASP A 129 5.93 -33.59 21.46
N ILE A 130 6.27 -34.03 20.24
CA ILE A 130 5.30 -34.34 19.20
C ILE A 130 4.34 -35.47 19.62
N GLN A 131 4.77 -36.41 20.47
CA GLN A 131 3.93 -37.53 20.89
C GLN A 131 2.81 -37.05 21.82
N LYS A 132 3.12 -36.12 22.74
CA LYS A 132 2.09 -35.46 23.58
C LYS A 132 1.06 -34.72 22.73
N TYR A 133 1.53 -33.97 21.73
CA TYR A 133 0.67 -33.26 20.80
C TYR A 133 -0.25 -34.20 20.00
N GLN A 134 0.31 -35.25 19.40
CA GLN A 134 -0.49 -36.22 18.64
C GLN A 134 -1.49 -36.97 19.51
N THR A 135 -1.09 -37.32 20.75
CA THR A 135 -2.00 -37.92 21.74
C THR A 135 -3.16 -37.00 22.04
N TYR A 136 -2.89 -35.71 22.25
CA TYR A 136 -3.92 -34.69 22.46
C TYR A 136 -4.88 -34.56 21.28
N LEU A 137 -4.36 -34.48 20.05
CA LEU A 137 -5.19 -34.44 18.84
C LEU A 137 -6.08 -35.68 18.67
N SER A 138 -5.63 -36.83 19.15
CA SER A 138 -6.40 -38.07 19.13
C SER A 138 -7.35 -38.25 20.31
N SER A 139 -7.33 -37.33 21.28
CA SER A 139 -8.13 -37.45 22.50
C SER A 139 -9.63 -37.25 22.22
N PRO A 140 -10.52 -38.10 22.74
CA PRO A 140 -11.96 -37.93 22.60
C PRO A 140 -12.52 -36.73 23.38
N THR A 141 -11.73 -36.14 24.27
CA THR A 141 -12.13 -34.97 25.09
C THR A 141 -11.69 -33.64 24.47
N ILE A 142 -11.11 -33.64 23.28
CA ILE A 142 -10.67 -32.42 22.61
C ILE A 142 -11.86 -31.54 22.26
N ASP A 143 -11.68 -30.23 22.41
CA ASP A 143 -12.69 -29.26 22.01
C ASP A 143 -12.84 -29.27 20.47
N GLN A 144 -14.05 -29.62 20.01
CA GLN A 144 -14.37 -29.64 18.58
C GLN A 144 -14.26 -28.26 17.94
N MET A 145 -14.57 -27.20 18.68
CA MET A 145 -14.44 -25.84 18.16
C MET A 145 -12.98 -25.50 17.90
N LEU A 146 -12.07 -25.91 18.79
CA LEU A 146 -10.64 -25.75 18.59
C LEU A 146 -10.15 -26.51 17.35
N LEU A 147 -10.60 -27.76 17.14
CA LEU A 147 -10.26 -28.53 15.95
C LEU A 147 -10.70 -27.82 14.66
N LEU A 148 -11.92 -27.28 14.62
CA LEU A 148 -12.42 -26.53 13.47
C LEU A 148 -11.60 -25.26 13.20
N GLN A 149 -11.16 -24.56 14.26
CA GLN A 149 -10.29 -23.39 14.12
C GLN A 149 -8.92 -23.75 13.54
N ILE A 150 -8.32 -24.84 14.05
CA ILE A 150 -7.04 -25.35 13.56
C ILE A 150 -7.18 -25.73 12.08
N GLU A 151 -8.18 -26.55 11.73
CA GLU A 151 -8.43 -26.98 10.35
C GLU A 151 -8.62 -25.77 9.42
N SER A 152 -9.44 -24.80 9.84
CA SER A 152 -9.70 -23.57 9.11
C SER A 152 -8.43 -22.74 8.88
N ALA A 153 -7.52 -22.69 9.86
CA ALA A 153 -6.23 -22.03 9.71
C ALA A 153 -5.37 -22.67 8.62
N TYR A 154 -5.23 -24.00 8.62
CA TYR A 154 -4.49 -24.70 7.56
C TYR A 154 -5.17 -24.61 6.21
N ARG A 155 -6.50 -24.69 6.16
CA ARG A 155 -7.25 -24.58 4.90
C ARG A 155 -7.03 -23.22 4.23
N ARG A 156 -6.79 -22.16 5.00
CA ARG A 156 -6.39 -20.83 4.49
C ARG A 156 -4.92 -20.74 4.12
N ALA A 157 -4.01 -21.28 4.95
CA ALA A 157 -2.57 -21.09 4.77
C ALA A 157 -1.96 -22.00 3.69
N LEU A 158 -2.36 -23.27 3.63
CA LEU A 158 -1.74 -24.28 2.77
C LEU A 158 -1.82 -23.98 1.26
N PRO A 159 -2.93 -23.47 0.71
CA PRO A 159 -2.97 -23.11 -0.71
C PRO A 159 -1.92 -22.06 -1.04
N THR A 160 -1.86 -20.98 -0.26
CA THR A 160 -0.88 -19.89 -0.44
C THR A 160 0.55 -20.37 -0.31
N GLU A 161 0.85 -21.24 0.67
CA GLU A 161 2.17 -21.86 0.77
C GLU A 161 2.53 -22.70 -0.47
N LYS A 162 1.58 -23.48 -1.01
CA LYS A 162 1.78 -24.27 -2.23
C LYS A 162 2.06 -23.36 -3.42
N LEU A 163 1.33 -22.24 -3.54
CA LEU A 163 1.57 -21.22 -4.55
C LEU A 163 2.98 -20.64 -4.43
N LEU A 164 3.37 -20.19 -3.24
CA LEU A 164 4.71 -19.64 -3.00
C LEU A 164 5.81 -20.65 -3.31
N ARG A 165 5.65 -21.92 -2.91
CA ARG A 165 6.59 -23.00 -3.25
C ARG A 165 6.67 -23.26 -4.75
N GLN A 166 5.55 -23.22 -5.46
CA GLN A 166 5.56 -23.39 -6.92
C GLN A 166 6.29 -22.24 -7.60
N VAL A 167 5.96 -21.00 -7.21
CA VAL A 167 6.61 -19.78 -7.75
C VAL A 167 8.10 -19.76 -7.42
N SER A 168 8.50 -20.16 -6.21
CA SER A 168 9.92 -20.22 -5.84
C SER A 168 10.65 -21.42 -6.43
N SER A 169 9.97 -22.54 -6.70
CA SER A 169 10.58 -23.70 -7.39
C SER A 169 10.89 -23.43 -8.86
N ASP A 170 10.16 -22.50 -9.49
CA ASP A 170 10.48 -22.01 -10.84
C ASP A 170 11.73 -21.11 -10.84
N ILE A 171 12.12 -20.56 -9.67
CA ILE A 171 13.36 -19.80 -9.49
C ILE A 171 14.46 -20.79 -9.11
N TYR A 172 15.07 -21.42 -10.12
CA TYR A 172 16.30 -22.20 -9.96
C TYR A 172 17.47 -21.25 -9.59
N LEU A 173 17.60 -20.89 -8.31
CA LEU A 173 18.82 -20.27 -7.79
C LEU A 173 19.90 -21.35 -7.74
N THR A 174 20.80 -21.33 -8.72
CA THR A 174 21.98 -22.22 -8.70
C THR A 174 22.81 -21.97 -7.44
N GLU A 175 23.46 -23.01 -6.93
CA GLU A 175 24.33 -22.94 -5.76
C GLU A 175 25.42 -21.85 -5.92
N ALA A 176 25.86 -21.60 -7.15
CA ALA A 176 26.75 -20.50 -7.50
C ALA A 176 26.16 -19.11 -7.23
N ALA A 177 24.89 -18.88 -7.59
CA ALA A 177 24.20 -17.61 -7.33
C ALA A 177 23.97 -17.36 -5.84
N LEU A 178 23.68 -18.43 -5.07
CA LEU A 178 23.56 -18.33 -3.61
C LEU A 178 24.92 -18.01 -2.97
N TRP A 179 26.00 -18.54 -3.52
CA TRP A 179 27.36 -18.29 -3.02
C TRP A 179 27.88 -16.90 -3.37
N ASP A 180 27.54 -16.37 -4.54
CA ASP A 180 27.78 -14.99 -4.90
C ASP A 180 26.99 -14.02 -3.99
N GLU A 181 25.69 -14.26 -3.76
CA GLU A 181 24.87 -13.41 -2.87
C GLU A 181 25.36 -13.49 -1.41
N PHE A 182 25.74 -14.68 -0.93
CA PHE A 182 26.33 -14.82 0.41
C PHE A 182 27.64 -14.07 0.53
N ARG A 183 28.51 -14.12 -0.49
CA ARG A 183 29.75 -13.35 -0.53
C ARG A 183 29.42 -11.85 -0.51
N ASP A 184 28.57 -11.37 -1.39
CA ASP A 184 28.22 -9.94 -1.49
C ASP A 184 27.65 -9.39 -0.16
N ARG A 185 26.89 -10.19 0.58
CA ARG A 185 26.33 -9.80 1.89
C ARG A 185 27.31 -9.88 3.06
N ASN A 186 28.30 -10.78 2.99
CA ASN A 186 29.24 -11.04 4.10
C ASN A 186 30.67 -10.58 3.79
N GLU A 187 30.92 -9.96 2.64
CA GLU A 187 32.20 -9.41 2.27
C GLU A 187 32.45 -8.11 3.05
N GLU A 188 33.13 -8.26 4.18
CA GLU A 188 33.58 -7.13 4.99
C GLU A 188 34.95 -6.65 4.46
N ILE A 189 34.93 -5.58 3.66
CA ILE A 189 36.17 -5.00 3.09
C ILE A 189 36.85 -4.10 4.13
N SER A 190 37.98 -4.55 4.67
CA SER A 190 38.87 -3.69 5.47
C SER A 190 39.73 -2.79 4.58
N VAL A 191 39.26 -1.58 4.28
CA VAL A 191 40.04 -0.57 3.55
C VAL A 191 40.96 0.17 4.52
N ARG A 192 42.27 -0.09 4.42
CA ARG A 192 43.30 0.69 5.10
C ARG A 192 43.78 1.79 4.17
N TYR A 193 43.21 2.99 4.29
CA TYR A 193 43.65 4.16 3.53
C TYR A 193 44.64 4.99 4.36
N MET A 194 45.61 5.61 3.68
CA MET A 194 46.47 6.64 4.26
C MET A 194 46.05 7.96 3.63
N ALA A 195 45.37 8.82 4.41
CA ALA A 195 45.01 10.15 3.96
C ALA A 195 46.27 11.01 3.88
N PHE A 196 46.75 11.28 2.67
CA PHE A 196 47.77 12.28 2.45
C PHE A 196 47.10 13.66 2.50
N ASN A 197 47.34 14.43 3.56
CA ASN A 197 46.93 15.84 3.61
C ASN A 197 48.06 16.70 3.02
N PRO A 198 47.97 17.17 1.77
CA PRO A 198 49.02 17.98 1.14
C PRO A 198 49.22 19.34 1.82
N ILE A 199 48.24 19.83 2.60
CA ILE A 199 48.27 21.13 3.27
C ILE A 199 49.35 21.20 4.37
N GLN A 200 49.84 20.05 4.86
CA GLN A 200 50.82 20.02 5.97
C GLN A 200 52.28 19.82 5.52
N ARG A 201 52.55 19.61 4.23
CA ARG A 201 53.90 19.29 3.74
C ARG A 201 54.56 20.37 2.88
N ILE A 202 53.79 21.28 2.31
CA ILE A 202 54.31 22.38 1.50
C ILE A 202 54.08 23.65 2.31
N PRO A 203 55.13 24.30 2.84
CA PRO A 203 55.00 25.63 3.42
C PRO A 203 54.43 26.59 2.36
N ASP A 204 53.48 27.46 2.71
CA ASP A 204 52.92 28.45 1.77
C ASP A 204 54.01 29.30 1.08
N SER A 205 55.20 29.40 1.67
CA SER A 205 56.38 30.05 1.10
C SER A 205 57.01 29.36 -0.12
N GLU A 206 56.68 28.08 -0.39
CA GLU A 206 57.12 27.36 -1.60
C GLU A 206 56.18 27.54 -2.79
N VAL A 207 54.97 28.09 -2.59
CA VAL A 207 53.98 28.31 -3.65
C VAL A 207 53.77 29.81 -3.87
N ASN A 208 54.54 30.40 -4.78
CA ASN A 208 54.34 31.78 -5.22
C ASN A 208 53.45 31.80 -6.47
N VAL A 209 52.15 31.98 -6.30
CA VAL A 209 51.24 32.22 -7.44
C VAL A 209 51.28 33.71 -7.77
N SER A 210 51.74 34.05 -8.97
CA SER A 210 51.77 35.43 -9.45
C SER A 210 50.39 35.89 -9.90
N SER A 211 50.13 37.20 -9.84
CA SER A 211 48.89 37.78 -10.34
C SER A 211 48.69 37.57 -11.85
N ALA A 212 49.76 37.30 -12.59
CA ALA A 212 49.72 36.95 -14.01
C ALA A 212 49.17 35.53 -14.21
N GLU A 213 49.65 34.54 -13.44
CA GLU A 213 49.18 33.16 -13.51
C GLU A 213 47.70 33.04 -13.12
N ILE A 214 47.24 33.81 -12.13
CA ILE A 214 45.82 33.87 -11.77
C ILE A 214 44.97 34.37 -12.94
N ARG A 215 45.46 35.39 -13.65
CA ARG A 215 44.76 36.00 -14.78
C ARG A 215 44.73 35.08 -16.00
N ASP A 216 45.84 34.41 -16.27
CA ASP A 216 45.94 33.44 -17.36
C ASP A 216 45.04 32.22 -17.09
N TYR A 217 44.98 31.73 -15.85
CA TYR A 217 44.08 30.64 -15.48
C TYR A 217 42.61 31.04 -15.60
N TYR A 218 42.23 32.23 -15.14
CA TYR A 218 40.87 32.75 -15.24
C TYR A 218 40.42 32.89 -16.71
N ASN A 219 41.31 33.41 -17.58
CA ASN A 219 41.01 33.57 -19.01
C ASN A 219 40.90 32.23 -19.75
N ASN A 220 41.66 31.21 -19.34
CA ASN A 220 41.67 29.90 -19.99
C ASN A 220 40.56 28.95 -19.49
N ASN A 221 39.94 29.24 -18.34
CA ASN A 221 38.88 28.38 -17.75
C ASN A 221 37.58 29.16 -17.46
N PRO A 222 37.00 29.89 -18.43
CA PRO A 222 35.84 30.76 -18.20
C PRO A 222 34.59 29.99 -17.75
N GLU A 223 34.46 28.71 -18.09
CA GLU A 223 33.34 27.86 -17.70
C GLU A 223 33.32 27.55 -16.19
N GLU A 224 34.48 27.45 -15.53
CA GLU A 224 34.58 27.21 -14.08
C GLU A 224 34.12 28.42 -13.25
N PHE A 225 34.13 29.61 -13.85
CA PHE A 225 33.76 30.87 -13.21
C PHE A 225 32.43 31.45 -13.75
N ALA A 226 31.69 30.65 -14.52
CA ALA A 226 30.38 31.05 -15.04
C ALA A 226 29.37 31.11 -13.89
N VAL A 227 28.87 32.31 -13.60
CA VAL A 227 27.78 32.49 -12.64
C VAL A 227 26.45 32.21 -13.35
N PRO A 228 25.61 31.29 -12.86
CA PRO A 228 24.31 31.00 -13.47
C PRO A 228 23.41 32.24 -13.45
N ALA A 229 22.50 32.33 -14.42
CA ALA A 229 21.59 33.46 -14.54
C ALA A 229 20.79 33.68 -13.23
N GLN A 230 20.99 34.84 -12.61
CA GLN A 230 20.24 35.26 -11.42
C GLN A 230 19.17 36.27 -11.83
N ALA A 231 17.92 36.04 -11.40
CA ALA A 231 16.82 36.97 -11.57
C ALA A 231 16.48 37.61 -10.21
N THR A 232 16.34 38.93 -10.19
CA THR A 232 15.84 39.66 -9.01
C THR A 232 14.34 39.90 -9.20
N GLU A 233 13.51 39.17 -8.45
CA GLU A 233 12.06 39.38 -8.44
C GLU A 233 11.66 40.33 -7.30
N ARG A 234 10.74 41.27 -7.57
CA ARG A 234 10.10 42.10 -6.54
C ARG A 234 8.61 41.81 -6.53
N THR A 235 8.16 41.14 -5.49
CA THR A 235 6.75 40.77 -5.31
C THR A 235 6.10 41.67 -4.26
N VAL A 236 4.87 42.12 -4.52
CA VAL A 236 4.03 42.83 -3.54
C VAL A 236 2.90 41.88 -3.16
N LEU A 237 2.83 41.51 -1.88
CA LEU A 237 1.71 40.74 -1.34
C LEU A 237 0.57 41.71 -1.02
N MET A 238 -0.55 41.60 -1.74
CA MET A 238 -1.79 42.29 -1.41
C MET A 238 -2.73 41.34 -0.67
N ASP A 239 -2.88 41.54 0.64
CA ASP A 239 -3.92 40.84 1.40
C ASP A 239 -5.30 41.33 0.96
N LYS A 240 -6.07 40.45 0.31
CA LYS A 240 -7.51 40.65 0.11
C LYS A 240 -8.27 40.12 1.31
N THR A 241 -8.23 40.86 2.42
CA THR A 241 -9.20 40.64 3.51
C THR A 241 -10.54 41.26 3.10
N PRO A 242 -11.66 40.50 3.12
CA PRO A 242 -12.97 41.05 2.79
C PRO A 242 -13.30 42.21 3.73
N THR A 243 -13.59 43.38 3.16
CA THR A 243 -13.95 44.53 3.99
C THR A 243 -15.39 44.39 4.51
N PRO A 244 -15.76 45.02 5.64
CA PRO A 244 -17.14 45.04 6.11
C PRO A 244 -18.13 45.55 5.05
N THR A 245 -17.67 46.41 4.15
CA THR A 245 -18.43 46.93 3.00
C THR A 245 -18.69 45.86 1.95
N ASP A 246 -17.76 44.93 1.73
CA ASP A 246 -17.95 43.77 0.83
C ASP A 246 -18.99 42.79 1.40
N THR A 247 -18.96 42.57 2.73
CA THR A 247 -19.97 41.77 3.44
C THR A 247 -21.37 42.38 3.33
N LEU A 248 -21.49 43.71 3.45
CA LEU A 248 -22.77 44.43 3.29
C LEU A 248 -23.27 44.40 1.83
N SER A 249 -22.36 44.45 0.87
CA SER A 249 -22.67 44.35 -0.57
C SER A 249 -23.19 42.96 -0.91
N MET A 250 -22.59 41.90 -0.34
CA MET A 250 -23.07 40.53 -0.50
C MET A 250 -24.41 40.28 0.18
N ALA A 251 -24.64 40.84 1.37
CA ALA A 251 -25.92 40.74 2.07
C ALA A 251 -27.06 41.43 1.30
N THR A 252 -26.77 42.57 0.66
CA THR A 252 -27.72 43.25 -0.23
C THR A 252 -28.03 42.41 -1.47
N LEU A 253 -27.01 41.82 -2.10
CA LEU A 253 -27.17 40.93 -3.25
C LEU A 253 -28.01 39.69 -2.93
N LEU A 254 -27.78 39.07 -1.76
CA LEU A 254 -28.57 37.93 -1.28
C LEU A 254 -30.04 38.31 -1.01
N LYS A 255 -30.31 39.50 -0.46
CA LYS A 255 -31.69 40.00 -0.28
C LYS A 255 -32.40 40.21 -1.61
N THR A 256 -31.73 40.79 -2.60
CA THR A 256 -32.31 40.99 -3.94
C THR A 256 -32.60 39.65 -4.63
N LEU A 257 -31.69 38.69 -4.55
CA LEU A 257 -31.87 37.35 -5.15
C LEU A 257 -32.92 36.50 -4.44
N LEU A 258 -33.11 36.67 -3.12
CA LEU A 258 -34.16 35.99 -2.37
C LEU A 258 -35.55 36.58 -2.64
N ILE A 259 -35.64 37.90 -2.90
CA ILE A 259 -36.90 38.55 -3.29
C ILE A 259 -37.33 38.11 -4.69
N ASP A 260 -36.42 38.00 -5.65
CA ASP A 260 -36.72 37.49 -7.00
C ASP A 260 -37.17 36.02 -7.00
N ARG A 261 -36.74 35.23 -6.01
CA ARG A 261 -37.12 33.82 -5.88
C ARG A 261 -38.51 33.61 -5.26
N ILE A 262 -39.10 34.61 -4.61
CA ILE A 262 -40.42 34.50 -3.97
C ILE A 262 -41.55 34.86 -4.94
N TYR A 263 -41.29 35.60 -6.01
CA TYR A 263 -42.32 35.97 -7.00
C TYR A 263 -42.60 34.92 -8.08
N TRP A 264 -41.90 33.77 -8.09
CA TRP A 264 -42.09 32.73 -9.13
C TRP A 264 -42.99 31.55 -8.70
N GLU A 265 -43.40 31.45 -7.43
CA GLU A 265 -44.30 30.39 -6.92
C GLU A 265 -45.66 30.96 -6.49
N VAL A 266 -46.45 31.46 -7.46
CA VAL A 266 -47.92 31.50 -7.32
C VAL A 266 -48.52 31.00 -8.64
N PRO A 267 -49.03 29.76 -8.72
CA PRO A 267 -49.79 29.31 -9.87
C PRO A 267 -51.20 29.92 -9.81
N GLU A 268 -51.56 30.68 -10.83
CA GLU A 268 -52.95 31.08 -11.06
C GLU A 268 -53.83 29.83 -11.25
N SER A 269 -54.93 29.76 -10.51
CA SER A 269 -56.09 28.90 -10.79
C SER A 269 -57.29 29.76 -11.11
#